data_AF-A0A7C7G7M9-F1
#
_entry.id   AF-A0A7C7G7M9-F1
#
_cell.length_a   1.000
_cell.length_b   1.000
_cell.length_c   1.000
_cell.angle_alpha   90.00
_cell.angle_beta   90.00
_cell.angle_gamma   90.00
#
_symmetry.space_group_name_H-M   'P 1'
#
loop_
_entity.id
_entity.type
_entity.pdbx_description
1 polymer ?
#
loop_
_entity_poly.entity_id
_entity_poly.type
_entity_poly.pdbx_seq_one_letter_code
_entity_poly.pdbx_strand_id
1 'polypeptide(L)'
;MLLLQLTIANVKMIVRNRQALFWAMAFPLVMVVIFGLIAQDRVSTTTIAVVDYAQDDISRQLIHNLAEVESFDVDVRQDEAVAQDEIADDDLNFLIIIPRDLTSKANRTPPVEIALIYDETTQTSGVILSTVSRFLDQVNLDIAGAPARLVLAPEGILIEEFSFIDFLLR
;
A
#
# COMPACT_ATOMS: atom_id res chain seq x y z
N MET A 1 45.88 -36.12 -11.13
CA MET A 1 46.52 -36.11 -9.80
C MET A 1 46.88 -34.70 -9.32
N LEU A 2 47.53 -33.88 -10.14
CA LEU A 2 47.97 -32.52 -9.80
C LEU A 2 46.82 -31.58 -9.38
N LEU A 3 45.70 -31.61 -10.12
CA LEU A 3 44.50 -30.81 -9.78
C LEU A 3 43.94 -31.16 -8.39
N LEU A 4 43.90 -32.45 -8.04
CA LEU A 4 43.38 -32.89 -6.73
C LEU A 4 44.27 -32.39 -5.58
N GLN A 5 45.58 -32.41 -5.77
CA GLN A 5 46.55 -31.90 -4.79
C GLN A 5 46.42 -30.39 -4.61
N LEU A 6 46.21 -29.65 -5.70
CA LEU A 6 45.96 -28.20 -5.66
C LEU A 6 44.64 -27.88 -4.96
N THR A 7 43.57 -28.63 -5.23
CA THR A 7 42.27 -28.44 -4.55
C THR A 7 42.38 -28.69 -3.04
N ILE A 8 43.06 -29.77 -2.63
CA ILE A 8 43.27 -30.08 -1.21
C ILE A 8 44.11 -29.00 -0.52
N ALA A 9 45.17 -28.52 -1.16
CA ALA A 9 46.00 -27.44 -0.64
C ALA A 9 45.20 -26.14 -0.48
N ASN A 10 44.34 -25.82 -1.44
CA ASN A 10 43.51 -24.62 -1.40
C ASN A 10 42.44 -24.70 -0.30
N VAL A 11 41.74 -25.83 -0.17
CA VAL A 11 40.79 -26.07 0.93
C VAL A 11 41.48 -25.96 2.29
N LYS A 12 42.67 -26.54 2.45
CA LYS A 12 43.44 -26.45 3.70
C LYS A 12 43.87 -25.01 4.02
N MET A 13 44.17 -24.21 2.99
CA MET A 13 44.48 -22.79 3.13
C MET A 13 43.26 -21.99 3.61
N ILE A 14 42.08 -22.25 3.05
CA ILE A 14 40.82 -21.62 3.44
C ILE A 14 40.45 -21.98 4.89
N VAL A 15 40.49 -23.26 5.26
CA VAL A 15 40.15 -23.72 6.61
C VAL A 15 41.12 -23.19 7.67
N ARG A 16 42.39 -22.98 7.32
CA ARG A 16 43.38 -22.40 8.25
C ARG A 16 43.14 -20.90 8.49
N ASN A 17 42.51 -20.20 7.55
CA ASN A 17 42.16 -18.79 7.71
C ASN A 17 40.83 -18.66 8.46
N ARG A 18 40.87 -18.79 9.78
CA ARG A 18 39.69 -18.72 10.67
C ARG A 18 38.90 -17.41 10.51
N GLN A 19 39.58 -16.30 10.23
CA GLN A 19 38.94 -15.01 10.03
C GLN A 19 38.13 -15.00 8.72
N ALA A 20 38.72 -15.46 7.61
CA ALA A 20 38.00 -15.56 6.35
C ALA A 20 36.83 -16.55 6.43
N LEU A 21 37.02 -17.69 7.11
CA LEU A 21 35.96 -18.68 7.32
C LEU A 21 34.80 -18.12 8.14
N PHE A 22 35.10 -17.36 9.20
CA PHE A 22 34.09 -16.67 10.02
C PHE A 22 33.29 -15.69 9.17
N TRP A 23 33.96 -14.77 8.46
CA TRP A 23 33.28 -13.77 7.63
C TRP A 23 32.48 -14.40 6.48
N ALA A 24 32.97 -15.48 5.87
CA ALA A 24 32.26 -16.19 4.80
C ALA A 24 30.92 -16.78 5.25
N MET A 25 30.75 -17.11 6.53
CA MET A 25 29.48 -17.61 7.09
C MET A 25 28.67 -16.51 7.79
N ALA A 26 29.34 -15.63 8.54
CA ALA A 26 28.71 -14.57 9.30
C ALA A 26 28.06 -13.52 8.39
N PHE A 27 28.73 -13.14 7.29
CA PHE A 27 28.21 -12.10 6.42
C PHE A 27 26.87 -12.48 5.74
N PRO A 28 26.73 -13.68 5.12
CA PRO A 28 25.43 -14.13 4.60
C PRO A 28 24.35 -14.20 5.69
N LEU A 29 24.70 -14.69 6.89
CA LEU A 29 23.75 -14.82 7.99
C LEU A 29 23.26 -13.44 8.48
N VAL A 30 24.18 -12.50 8.66
CA VAL A 30 23.86 -11.11 9.05
C VAL A 30 22.99 -10.45 7.99
N MET A 31 23.26 -10.66 6.70
CA MET A 31 22.40 -10.17 5.62
C MET A 31 20.98 -10.75 5.69
N VAL A 32 20.83 -12.06 5.89
CA VAL A 32 19.51 -12.70 6.07
C VAL A 32 18.77 -12.12 7.28
N VAL A 33 19.47 -11.88 8.39
CA VAL A 33 18.88 -11.27 9.59
C VAL A 33 18.47 -9.83 9.33
N ILE A 34 19.36 -8.98 8.79
CA ILE A 34 19.06 -7.58 8.51
C ILE A 34 17.89 -7.46 7.53
N PHE A 35 17.92 -8.19 6.41
CA PHE A 35 16.81 -8.18 5.46
C PHE A 35 15.55 -8.80 6.05
N GLY A 36 15.66 -9.82 6.91
CA GLY A 36 14.52 -10.40 7.62
C GLY A 36 13.87 -9.44 8.60
N LEU A 37 14.66 -8.59 9.27
CA LEU A 37 14.17 -7.53 10.15
C LEU A 37 13.53 -6.40 9.32
N ILE A 38 14.19 -5.92 8.26
CA ILE A 38 13.65 -4.90 7.35
C ILE A 38 12.38 -5.40 6.62
N ALA A 39 12.27 -6.70 6.36
CA ALA A 39 11.09 -7.29 5.72
C ALA A 39 9.88 -7.40 6.67
N GLN A 40 10.08 -7.47 7.99
CA GLN A 40 8.99 -7.49 8.96
C GLN A 40 8.27 -6.14 9.05
N ASP A 41 8.98 -5.03 8.89
CA ASP A 41 8.41 -3.67 8.88
C ASP A 41 7.58 -3.36 7.62
N ARG A 42 7.44 -4.32 6.69
CA ARG A 42 6.62 -4.16 5.47
C ARG A 42 5.15 -4.52 5.64
N VAL A 43 4.72 -4.96 6.82
CA VAL A 43 3.30 -4.85 7.19
C VAL A 43 3.08 -3.44 7.73
N SER A 44 3.38 -2.44 6.90
CA SER A 44 3.03 -1.05 7.20
C SER A 44 1.51 -0.99 7.13
N THR A 45 0.86 -0.92 8.28
CA THR A 45 -0.57 -0.61 8.34
C THR A 45 -0.75 0.70 7.57
N THR A 46 -1.56 0.65 6.51
CA THR A 46 -1.81 1.83 5.69
C THR A 46 -3.08 2.48 6.18
N THR A 47 -2.98 3.73 6.62
CA THR A 47 -4.14 4.51 7.04
C THR A 47 -4.95 4.93 5.81
N ILE A 48 -6.24 4.63 5.85
CA ILE A 48 -7.22 5.01 4.83
C ILE A 48 -8.28 5.86 5.52
N ALA A 49 -8.31 7.16 5.23
CA ALA A 49 -9.40 8.00 5.66
C ALA A 49 -10.62 7.78 4.78
N VAL A 50 -11.81 7.71 5.38
CA VAL A 50 -13.07 7.55 4.67
C VAL A 50 -14.04 8.64 5.09
N VAL A 51 -14.52 9.42 4.12
CA VAL A 51 -15.60 10.38 4.32
C VAL A 51 -16.88 9.80 3.72
N ASP A 52 -17.79 9.39 4.61
CA ASP A 52 -19.07 8.79 4.22
C ASP A 52 -20.22 9.81 4.25
N TYR A 53 -20.55 10.37 3.08
CA TYR A 53 -21.74 11.20 2.94
C TYR A 53 -23.03 10.40 2.66
N ALA A 54 -22.94 9.12 2.31
CA ALA A 54 -24.10 8.29 2.00
C ALA A 54 -24.80 7.78 3.26
N GLN A 55 -24.02 7.33 4.24
CA GLN A 55 -24.50 6.75 5.50
C GLN A 55 -25.55 5.64 5.31
N ASP A 56 -25.43 4.86 4.23
CA ASP A 56 -26.37 3.81 3.84
C ASP A 56 -25.78 2.40 4.04
N ASP A 57 -26.56 1.36 3.74
CA ASP A 57 -26.12 -0.02 3.99
C ASP A 57 -24.93 -0.42 3.09
N ILE A 58 -24.86 0.14 1.87
CA ILE A 58 -23.77 -0.12 0.93
C ILE A 58 -22.48 0.55 1.43
N SER A 59 -22.55 1.81 1.88
CA SER A 59 -21.38 2.52 2.41
C SER A 59 -20.85 1.86 3.67
N ARG A 60 -21.73 1.46 4.60
CA ARG A 60 -21.36 0.71 5.81
C ARG A 60 -20.70 -0.62 5.50
N GLN A 61 -21.23 -1.38 4.53
CA GLN A 61 -20.65 -2.66 4.13
C GLN A 61 -19.26 -2.48 3.50
N LEU A 62 -19.08 -1.44 2.67
CA LEU A 62 -17.79 -1.11 2.09
C LEU A 62 -16.77 -0.78 3.19
N ILE A 63 -17.10 0.13 4.10
CA ILE A 63 -16.22 0.52 5.22
C ILE A 63 -15.84 -0.70 6.07
N HIS A 64 -16.82 -1.55 6.39
CA HIS A 64 -16.59 -2.77 7.15
C HIS A 64 -15.62 -3.72 6.45
N ASN A 65 -15.82 -3.97 5.15
CA ASN A 65 -14.95 -4.85 4.37
C ASN A 65 -13.51 -4.31 4.26
N LEU A 66 -13.34 -2.98 4.20
CA LEU A 66 -12.01 -2.37 4.24
C LEU A 66 -11.36 -2.55 5.63
N ALA A 67 -12.12 -2.40 6.70
CA ALA A 67 -11.62 -2.52 8.08
C ALA A 67 -11.28 -3.96 8.49
N GLU A 68 -11.82 -4.97 7.81
CA GLU A 68 -11.45 -6.39 8.01
C GLU A 68 -10.06 -6.73 7.47
N VAL A 69 -9.46 -5.87 6.63
CA VAL A 69 -8.13 -6.11 6.07
C VAL A 69 -7.07 -5.73 7.11
N GLU A 70 -6.33 -6.71 7.64
CA GLU A 70 -5.33 -6.51 8.69
C GLU A 70 -4.24 -5.46 8.37
N SER A 71 -3.98 -5.21 7.09
CA SER A 71 -3.00 -4.21 6.63
C SER A 71 -3.57 -2.79 6.49
N PHE A 72 -4.86 -2.57 6.74
CA PHE A 72 -5.51 -1.27 6.62
C PHE A 72 -5.96 -0.76 7.99
N ASP A 73 -5.70 0.52 8.27
CA ASP A 73 -6.29 1.24 9.39
C ASP A 73 -7.33 2.21 8.83
N VAL A 74 -8.61 1.92 9.03
CA VAL A 74 -9.70 2.68 8.42
C VAL A 74 -10.20 3.74 9.41
N ASP A 75 -9.95 5.00 9.08
CA ASP A 75 -10.37 6.15 9.89
C ASP A 75 -11.58 6.85 9.25
N VAL A 76 -12.74 6.78 9.89
CA VAL A 76 -13.97 7.39 9.37
C VAL A 76 -14.08 8.83 9.85
N ARG A 77 -14.05 9.77 8.90
CA ARG A 77 -14.04 11.21 9.17
C ARG A 77 -15.29 11.90 8.64
N GLN A 78 -15.63 13.03 9.26
CA GLN A 78 -16.78 13.86 8.88
C GLN A 78 -16.38 15.08 8.05
N ASP A 79 -15.11 15.49 8.12
CA ASP A 79 -14.60 16.70 7.48
C ASP A 79 -13.69 16.33 6.31
N GLU A 80 -14.19 16.53 5.09
CA GLU A 80 -13.45 16.28 3.85
C GLU A 80 -12.31 17.27 3.66
N ALA A 81 -12.48 18.54 4.05
CA ALA A 81 -11.48 19.57 3.81
C ALA A 81 -10.21 19.28 4.62
N VAL A 82 -10.37 18.90 5.89
CA VAL A 82 -9.24 18.50 6.75
C VAL A 82 -8.54 17.27 6.18
N ALA A 83 -9.29 16.29 5.69
CA ALA A 83 -8.69 15.08 5.11
C ALA A 83 -7.97 15.36 3.79
N GLN A 84 -8.45 16.29 2.96
CA GLN A 84 -7.78 16.72 1.74
C GLN A 84 -6.49 17.49 2.03
N ASP A 85 -6.50 18.38 3.03
CA ASP A 85 -5.32 19.12 3.47
C ASP A 85 -4.25 18.14 4.00
N GLU A 86 -4.62 17.14 4.81
CA GLU A 86 -3.70 16.13 5.32
C GLU A 86 -3.10 15.23 4.21
N ILE A 87 -3.84 14.97 3.12
CA ILE A 87 -3.23 14.33 1.94
C ILE A 87 -2.19 15.24 1.29
N ALA A 88 -2.49 16.53 1.16
CA ALA A 88 -1.57 17.48 0.56
C ALA A 88 -0.28 17.67 1.39
N ASP A 89 -0.39 17.51 2.71
CA ASP A 89 0.71 17.65 3.67
C ASP A 89 1.50 16.34 3.92
N ASP A 90 1.19 15.24 3.20
CA ASP A 90 1.79 13.89 3.36
C ASP A 90 1.54 13.22 4.73
N ASP A 91 0.57 13.76 5.51
CA ASP A 91 0.13 13.18 6.79
C ASP A 91 -0.87 12.03 6.57
N LEU A 92 -1.50 11.94 5.40
CA LEU A 92 -2.46 10.92 5.01
C LEU A 92 -2.18 10.40 3.61
N ASN A 93 -2.09 9.08 3.46
CA ASN A 93 -1.73 8.47 2.17
C ASN A 93 -2.95 8.24 1.24
N PHE A 94 -4.14 8.02 1.82
CA PHE A 94 -5.35 7.64 1.07
C PHE A 94 -6.62 8.22 1.69
N LEU A 95 -7.50 8.76 0.83
CA LEU A 95 -8.81 9.29 1.18
C LEU A 95 -9.86 8.75 0.22
N ILE A 96 -10.89 8.11 0.76
CA ILE A 96 -12.06 7.66 0.02
C ILE A 96 -13.24 8.57 0.33
N ILE A 97 -13.86 9.13 -0.71
CA ILE A 97 -15.06 9.96 -0.57
C ILE A 97 -16.25 9.20 -1.15
N ILE A 98 -17.21 8.88 -0.29
CA ILE A 98 -18.44 8.19 -0.68
C ILE A 98 -19.55 9.24 -0.88
N PRO A 99 -20.13 9.37 -2.08
CA PRO A 99 -21.09 10.42 -2.37
C PRO A 99 -22.45 10.17 -1.70
N ARG A 100 -23.17 11.26 -1.39
CA ARG A 100 -24.56 11.20 -0.89
C ARG A 100 -25.46 10.35 -1.79
N ASP A 101 -26.42 9.67 -1.16
CA ASP A 101 -27.45 8.87 -1.81
C ASP A 101 -26.90 7.73 -2.69
N LEU A 102 -25.79 7.09 -2.27
CA LEU A 102 -25.10 6.04 -3.02
C LEU A 102 -26.06 4.95 -3.53
N THR A 103 -26.88 4.38 -2.65
CA THR A 103 -27.87 3.35 -3.00
C THR A 103 -28.88 3.84 -4.05
N SER A 104 -29.36 5.08 -3.92
CA SER A 104 -30.35 5.64 -4.86
C SER A 104 -29.72 5.94 -6.21
N LYS A 105 -28.49 6.49 -6.23
CA LYS A 105 -27.75 6.78 -7.46
C LYS A 105 -27.35 5.51 -8.18
N ALA A 106 -26.90 4.48 -7.47
CA ALA A 106 -26.52 3.18 -8.03
C ALA A 106 -27.71 2.49 -8.71
N ASN A 107 -28.93 2.72 -8.24
CA ASN A 107 -30.15 2.17 -8.84
C ASN A 107 -30.72 3.02 -9.99
N ARG A 108 -30.55 4.35 -9.95
CA ARG A 108 -31.19 5.27 -10.92
C ARG A 108 -30.27 5.68 -12.07
N THR A 109 -29.00 5.93 -11.79
CA THR A 109 -28.01 6.46 -12.75
C THR A 109 -26.64 5.80 -12.54
N PRO A 110 -26.51 4.48 -12.78
CA PRO A 110 -25.19 3.85 -12.79
C PRO A 110 -24.37 4.32 -14.02
N PRO A 111 -23.02 4.38 -13.92
CA PRO A 111 -22.20 4.12 -12.73
C PRO A 111 -22.14 5.31 -11.77
N VAL A 112 -22.02 5.03 -10.48
CA VAL A 112 -21.71 6.03 -9.44
C VAL A 112 -20.23 5.99 -9.15
N GLU A 113 -19.60 7.15 -9.24
CA GLU A 113 -18.19 7.34 -8.97
C GLU A 113 -17.94 7.46 -7.47
N ILE A 114 -16.99 6.67 -6.96
CA ILE A 114 -16.42 6.80 -5.62
C ILE A 114 -15.02 7.39 -5.80
N ALA A 115 -14.79 8.57 -5.25
CA ALA A 115 -13.49 9.23 -5.40
C ALA A 115 -12.47 8.59 -4.46
N LEU A 116 -11.29 8.29 -4.99
CA LEU A 116 -10.13 7.85 -4.23
C LEU A 116 -9.00 8.85 -4.50
N ILE A 117 -8.70 9.66 -3.49
CA ILE A 117 -7.61 10.62 -3.52
C ILE A 117 -6.40 9.95 -2.87
N TYR A 118 -5.26 10.01 -3.53
CA TYR A 118 -4.01 9.38 -3.07
C TYR A 118 -2.79 10.07 -3.66
N ASP A 119 -1.65 9.88 -3.00
CA ASP A 119 -0.36 10.31 -3.52
C ASP A 119 0.15 9.33 -4.61
N GLU A 120 0.43 9.85 -5.81
CA GLU A 120 0.93 9.05 -6.92
C GLU A 120 2.39 8.62 -6.77
N THR A 121 3.15 9.25 -5.87
CA THR A 121 4.57 8.96 -5.68
C THR A 121 4.82 7.70 -4.83
N THR A 122 3.81 7.25 -4.09
CA THR A 122 3.92 6.09 -3.21
C THR A 122 3.81 4.75 -3.95
N GLN A 123 4.76 3.83 -3.71
CA GLN A 123 4.76 2.49 -4.32
C GLN A 123 3.53 1.63 -3.94
N THR A 124 2.85 1.96 -2.85
CA THR A 124 1.70 1.23 -2.30
C THR A 124 0.38 1.54 -3.03
N SER A 125 0.32 2.67 -3.75
CA SER A 125 -0.91 3.17 -4.37
C SER A 125 -1.51 2.16 -5.36
N GLY A 126 -0.69 1.49 -6.17
CA GLY A 126 -1.17 0.46 -7.10
C GLY A 126 -1.82 -0.75 -6.41
N VAL A 127 -1.32 -1.16 -5.25
CA VAL A 127 -1.91 -2.27 -4.46
C VAL A 127 -3.27 -1.87 -3.91
N ILE A 128 -3.41 -0.64 -3.43
CA ILE A 128 -4.65 -0.12 -2.84
C ILE A 128 -5.71 0.10 -3.90
N LEU A 129 -5.38 0.75 -5.02
CA LEU A 129 -6.30 0.89 -6.16
C LEU A 129 -6.86 -0.47 -6.60
N SER A 130 -5.99 -1.49 -6.72
CA SER A 130 -6.42 -2.84 -7.10
C SER A 130 -7.30 -3.52 -6.06
N THR A 131 -7.11 -3.19 -4.78
CA THR A 131 -7.84 -3.80 -3.67
C THR A 131 -9.21 -3.16 -3.52
N VAL A 132 -9.27 -1.83 -3.52
CA VAL A 132 -10.52 -1.07 -3.49
C VAL A 132 -11.39 -1.40 -4.72
N SER A 133 -10.80 -1.45 -5.92
CA SER A 133 -11.53 -1.87 -7.14
C SER A 133 -12.13 -3.26 -7.00
N ARG A 134 -11.39 -4.23 -6.46
CA ARG A 134 -11.91 -5.60 -6.23
C ARG A 134 -13.06 -5.62 -5.24
N PHE A 135 -13.00 -4.83 -4.18
CA PHE A 135 -14.12 -4.72 -3.24
C PHE A 135 -15.36 -4.10 -3.90
N LEU A 136 -15.19 -3.05 -4.70
CA LEU A 136 -16.29 -2.47 -5.47
C LEU A 136 -16.88 -3.45 -6.48
N ASP A 137 -16.05 -4.24 -7.15
CA ASP A 137 -16.50 -5.30 -8.04
C ASP A 137 -17.29 -6.38 -7.29
N GLN A 138 -16.86 -6.75 -6.09
CA GLN A 138 -17.59 -7.70 -5.25
C GLN A 138 -18.95 -7.14 -4.81
N VAL A 139 -18.99 -5.88 -4.37
CA VAL A 139 -20.24 -5.19 -4.03
C VAL A 139 -21.15 -5.08 -5.27
N ASN A 140 -20.60 -4.81 -6.45
CA ASN A 140 -21.35 -4.81 -7.71
C ASN A 140 -21.96 -6.18 -8.04
N LEU A 141 -21.29 -7.29 -7.68
CA LEU A 141 -21.80 -8.65 -7.88
C LEU A 141 -22.91 -9.00 -6.87
N ASP A 142 -22.79 -8.55 -5.62
CA ASP A 142 -23.77 -8.77 -4.56
C ASP A 142 -25.06 -7.95 -4.80
N ILE A 143 -24.94 -6.76 -5.39
CA ILE A 143 -26.07 -5.96 -5.88
C ILE A 143 -26.57 -6.57 -7.20
N ALA A 144 -27.22 -7.73 -7.09
CA ALA A 144 -27.69 -8.60 -8.15
C ALA A 144 -28.05 -7.92 -9.50
N GLY A 145 -27.26 -8.22 -10.56
CA GLY A 145 -27.74 -8.30 -11.94
C GLY A 145 -27.58 -7.08 -12.86
N ALA A 146 -26.65 -6.14 -12.63
CA ALA A 146 -26.38 -5.07 -13.60
C ALA A 146 -24.86 -4.82 -13.81
N PRO A 147 -24.42 -4.39 -15.01
CA PRO A 147 -23.04 -3.99 -15.24
C PRO A 147 -22.65 -2.79 -14.36
N ALA A 148 -21.47 -2.87 -13.73
CA ALA A 148 -20.74 -1.87 -12.92
C ALA A 148 -21.57 -0.66 -12.43
N ARG A 149 -22.25 -0.79 -11.28
CA ARG A 149 -23.03 0.32 -10.68
C ARG A 149 -22.16 1.26 -9.85
N LEU A 150 -21.06 0.75 -9.31
CA LEU A 150 -20.06 1.49 -8.56
C LEU A 150 -18.75 1.41 -9.34
N VAL A 151 -18.11 2.55 -9.56
CA VAL A 151 -16.82 2.65 -10.26
C VAL A 151 -15.89 3.51 -9.40
N LEU A 152 -14.63 3.07 -9.30
CA LEU A 152 -13.58 3.85 -8.64
C LEU A 152 -13.15 4.98 -9.58
N ALA A 153 -13.18 6.22 -9.08
CA ALA A 153 -12.60 7.39 -9.74
C ALA A 153 -11.31 7.76 -9.00
N PRO A 154 -10.14 7.22 -9.42
CA PRO A 154 -8.86 7.58 -8.84
C PRO A 154 -8.49 9.02 -9.22
N GLU A 155 -8.18 9.84 -8.22
CA GLU A 155 -7.66 11.20 -8.38
C GLU A 155 -6.29 11.26 -7.70
N GLY A 156 -5.25 11.08 -8.50
CA GLY A 156 -3.87 11.14 -8.02
C GLY A 156 -3.41 12.59 -7.86
N ILE A 157 -2.91 12.92 -6.67
CA ILE A 157 -2.27 14.21 -6.40
C ILE A 157 -0.76 14.01 -6.48
N LEU A 158 -0.10 14.84 -7.31
CA LEU A 158 1.36 14.95 -7.34
C LEU A 158 1.77 15.92 -6.23
N ILE A 159 2.18 15.39 -5.08
CA ILE A 159 2.81 16.19 -4.03
C ILE A 159 4.24 16.48 -4.54
N GLU A 160 4.53 17.74 -4.88
CA GLU A 160 5.90 18.14 -5.23
C GLU A 160 6.77 18.00 -3.97
N GLU A 161 7.42 16.84 -3.78
CA GLU A 161 8.50 16.69 -2.81
C GLU A 161 9.52 17.80 -3.08
N PHE A 162 9.63 18.77 -2.17
CA PHE A 162 10.71 19.75 -2.21
C PHE A 162 12.04 19.00 -2.18
N SER A 163 12.63 18.81 -3.36
CA SER A 163 13.91 18.15 -3.50
C SER A 163 14.94 18.92 -2.68
N PHE A 164 15.63 18.21 -1.78
CA PHE A 164 16.73 18.72 -0.96
C PHE A 164 17.80 19.49 -1.77
N ILE A 165 17.86 19.29 -3.08
CA ILE A 165 18.73 20.03 -4.00
C ILE A 165 18.40 21.52 -4.07
N ASP A 166 17.13 21.92 -3.91
CA ASP A 166 16.73 23.32 -3.99
C ASP A 166 17.18 24.14 -2.77
N PHE A 167 17.38 23.48 -1.62
CA PHE A 167 18.02 24.08 -0.44
C PHE A 167 19.52 24.34 -0.64
N LEU A 168 20.19 23.57 -1.50
CA LEU A 168 21.63 23.70 -1.74
C LEU A 168 21.98 24.75 -2.81
N LEU A 169 20.98 25.27 -3.52
CA LEU A 169 21.16 26.21 -4.63
C LEU A 169 20.77 27.66 -4.31
N ARG A 170 20.52 27.99 -3.03
CA ARG A 170 20.22 29.37 -2.59
C ARG A 170 21.24 29.93 -1.61
#